data_AF-A0A0D3GU94-F1
#
_entry.id   AF-A0A0D3GU94-F1
#
_cell.length_a   1.000
_cell.length_b   1.000
_cell.length_c   1.000
_cell.angle_alpha   90.00
_cell.angle_beta   90.00
_cell.angle_gamma   90.00
#
_symmetry.space_group_name_H-M   'P 1'
#
loop_
_entity.id
_entity.type
_entity.pdbx_description
1 polymer ?
#
loop_
_entity_poly.entity_id
_entity_poly.type
_entity_poly.pdbx_seq_one_letter_code
_entity_poly.pdbx_strand_id
1 'polypeptide(L)'
;MWSSWAWTWSWSGAAAVAVAAAAAWVAVYAAAARAAEALWWRPRRVERHFAAQGVRGPGYRSIELVRLMVDAASRPMEPPTSHDILPRVLPFYHHWRKLYGPMHLIWFGRTPRLVVSEPELIREVLLTRADHFDRYEAHPMICQFEGYGLSNLHGERWARRRRVLTPAFHTENLRMIAPFVAGTVTRMLDELAERARAGAGEAEVDVAEWFQRVPQEAITFAAFGRRNYDDGAAVFRLQDELAGYATEAHSKVYIPGYRFLPTRKNRRVWQLDREIRSHLAKFVTGLQSCRSSHGDDADDGGGMREFMSFMAPAMTAGEIIEESKNFFFAGKETLSNLLTWTTVALAMHPEWQDRARRRREVVANMALMEAKVALAVVLRRFEFRLSPAYVHAPRVLMILSPQFGAPVIFRPLTSAAA
;
A
#
# COMPACT_ATOMS: atom_id res chain seq x y z
N MET A 1 10.83 -75.94 -7.48
CA MET A 1 9.66 -75.56 -6.67
C MET A 1 10.09 -74.52 -5.65
N TRP A 2 9.65 -73.26 -5.86
CA TRP A 2 9.40 -72.21 -4.87
C TRP A 2 10.33 -72.15 -3.64
N SER A 3 11.42 -71.38 -3.73
CA SER A 3 12.11 -70.87 -2.54
C SER A 3 11.41 -69.61 -2.04
N SER A 4 10.88 -69.72 -0.83
CA SER A 4 10.14 -68.69 -0.10
C SER A 4 11.01 -67.48 0.23
N TRP A 5 10.65 -66.31 -0.31
CA TRP A 5 11.13 -65.01 0.18
C TRP A 5 10.45 -64.70 1.53
N ALA A 6 10.97 -65.26 2.62
CA ALA A 6 10.54 -64.91 3.96
C ALA A 6 11.14 -63.54 4.33
N TRP A 7 10.34 -62.48 4.20
CA TRP A 7 10.65 -61.17 4.74
C TRP A 7 10.64 -61.25 6.28
N THR A 8 11.79 -61.47 6.91
CA THR A 8 11.92 -61.45 8.36
C THR A 8 11.86 -60.01 8.86
N TRP A 9 10.66 -59.54 9.20
CA TRP A 9 10.51 -58.34 10.02
C TRP A 9 11.15 -58.60 11.38
N SER A 10 12.26 -57.91 11.69
CA SER A 10 12.83 -57.95 13.04
C SER A 10 11.84 -57.31 14.02
N TRP A 11 11.71 -57.87 15.22
CA TRP A 11 10.86 -57.31 16.29
C TRP A 11 11.21 -55.84 16.59
N SER A 12 12.47 -55.45 16.40
CA SER A 12 12.94 -54.07 16.47
C SER A 12 12.37 -53.16 15.37
N GLY A 13 12.19 -53.65 14.15
CA GLY A 13 11.52 -52.94 13.05
C GLY A 13 10.03 -52.74 13.31
N ALA A 14 9.34 -53.78 13.80
CA ALA A 14 7.93 -53.68 14.17
C ALA A 14 7.68 -52.69 15.32
N ALA A 15 8.54 -52.71 16.34
CA ALA A 15 8.49 -51.76 17.45
C ALA A 15 8.75 -50.31 17.01
N ALA A 16 9.73 -50.10 16.11
CA ALA A 16 10.02 -48.77 15.57
C ALA A 16 8.84 -48.21 14.76
N VAL A 17 8.17 -49.05 13.95
CA VAL A 17 6.96 -48.66 13.20
C VAL A 17 5.81 -48.34 14.15
N ALA A 18 5.61 -49.13 15.20
CA ALA A 18 4.57 -48.88 16.20
C ALA A 18 4.80 -47.57 16.97
N VAL A 19 6.04 -47.27 17.37
CA VAL A 19 6.41 -46.00 18.03
C VAL A 19 6.22 -44.81 17.08
N ALA A 20 6.64 -44.94 15.82
CA ALA A 20 6.42 -43.90 14.81
C ALA A 20 4.92 -43.65 14.55
N ALA A 21 4.12 -44.72 14.49
CA ALA A 21 2.67 -44.61 14.34
C ALA A 21 2.01 -43.96 15.56
N ALA A 22 2.42 -44.33 16.78
CA ALA A 22 1.92 -43.71 18.01
C ALA A 22 2.30 -42.22 18.08
N ALA A 23 3.54 -41.87 17.74
CA ALA A 23 3.98 -40.47 17.66
C ALA A 23 3.19 -39.67 16.61
N ALA A 24 2.91 -40.26 15.45
CA ALA A 24 2.07 -39.66 14.42
C ALA A 24 0.64 -39.43 14.93
N TRP A 25 0.03 -40.40 15.63
CA TRP A 25 -1.29 -40.25 16.24
C TRP A 25 -1.33 -39.15 17.30
N VAL A 26 -0.33 -39.08 18.17
CA VAL A 26 -0.20 -38.00 19.16
C VAL A 26 -0.09 -36.64 18.47
N ALA A 27 0.69 -36.55 17.37
CA ALA A 27 0.80 -35.32 16.59
C ALA A 27 -0.52 -34.91 15.93
N VAL A 28 -1.27 -35.87 15.37
CA VAL A 28 -2.60 -35.65 14.78
C VAL A 28 -3.60 -35.19 15.83
N TYR A 29 -3.64 -35.84 16.98
CA TYR A 29 -4.53 -35.44 18.08
C TYR A 29 -4.18 -34.05 18.61
N ALA A 30 -2.89 -33.76 18.82
CA ALA A 30 -2.43 -32.45 19.25
C ALA A 30 -2.76 -31.36 18.21
N ALA A 31 -2.66 -31.67 16.92
CA ALA A 31 -3.05 -30.76 15.85
C ALA A 31 -4.58 -30.53 15.82
N ALA A 32 -5.37 -31.59 15.98
CA ALA A 32 -6.83 -31.51 16.05
C ALA A 32 -7.30 -30.72 17.27
N ALA A 33 -6.70 -30.94 18.44
CA ALA A 33 -6.98 -30.19 19.66
C ALA A 33 -6.65 -28.69 19.49
N ARG A 34 -5.48 -28.37 18.92
CA ARG A 34 -5.11 -26.98 18.60
C ARG A 34 -6.05 -26.34 17.57
N ALA A 35 -6.51 -27.10 16.59
CA ALA A 35 -7.47 -26.64 15.60
C ALA A 35 -8.84 -26.37 16.24
N ALA A 36 -9.33 -27.26 17.11
CA ALA A 36 -10.57 -27.07 17.85
C ALA A 36 -10.50 -25.85 18.78
N GLU A 37 -9.39 -25.67 19.50
CA GLU A 37 -9.17 -24.48 20.32
C GLU A 37 -9.19 -23.20 19.48
N ALA A 38 -8.47 -23.19 18.35
CA ALA A 38 -8.33 -22.00 17.51
C ALA A 38 -9.59 -21.65 16.70
N LEU A 39 -10.35 -22.65 16.23
CA LEU A 39 -11.48 -22.46 15.30
C LEU A 39 -12.86 -22.53 15.95
N TRP A 40 -12.94 -22.96 17.22
CA TRP A 40 -14.22 -23.16 17.89
C TRP A 40 -14.26 -22.55 19.29
N TRP A 41 -13.35 -22.95 20.19
CA TRP A 41 -13.40 -22.52 21.58
C TRP A 41 -12.97 -21.07 21.76
N ARG A 42 -11.85 -20.66 21.16
CA ARG A 42 -11.34 -19.29 21.26
C ARG A 42 -12.33 -18.25 20.69
N PRO A 43 -12.92 -18.42 19.49
CA PRO A 43 -13.90 -17.46 18.98
C PRO A 43 -15.10 -17.29 19.91
N ARG A 44 -15.69 -18.37 20.41
CA ARG A 44 -16.83 -18.33 21.33
C ARG A 44 -16.49 -17.66 22.67
N ARG A 45 -15.29 -17.91 23.21
CA ARG A 45 -14.83 -17.25 24.44
C ARG A 45 -14.70 -15.74 24.24
N VAL A 46 -14.14 -15.31 23.12
CA VAL A 46 -13.98 -13.88 22.78
C VAL A 46 -15.35 -13.24 22.55
N GLU A 47 -16.25 -13.86 21.79
CA GLU A 47 -17.62 -13.36 21.59
C GLU A 47 -18.35 -13.18 22.91
N ARG A 48 -18.28 -14.17 23.81
CA ARG A 48 -18.89 -14.08 25.15
C ARG A 48 -18.28 -12.96 26.00
N HIS A 49 -16.95 -12.82 25.97
CA HIS A 49 -16.24 -11.79 26.71
C HIS A 49 -16.66 -10.38 26.30
N PHE A 50 -16.76 -10.11 24.99
CA PHE A 50 -17.22 -8.82 24.47
C PHE A 50 -18.73 -8.62 24.64
N ALA A 51 -19.53 -9.67 24.44
CA ALA A 51 -20.97 -9.60 24.65
C ALA A 51 -21.35 -9.26 26.10
N ALA A 52 -20.58 -9.75 27.08
CA ALA A 52 -20.74 -9.38 28.49
C ALA A 52 -20.47 -7.89 28.77
N GLN A 53 -19.71 -7.21 27.89
CA GLN A 53 -19.45 -5.77 27.93
C GLN A 53 -20.40 -4.97 27.02
N GLY A 54 -21.43 -5.61 26.45
CA GLY A 54 -22.37 -4.97 25.55
C GLY A 54 -21.90 -4.86 24.09
N VAL A 55 -20.68 -5.27 23.78
CA VAL A 55 -20.12 -5.22 22.41
C VAL A 55 -20.53 -6.49 21.66
N ARG A 56 -21.31 -6.31 20.59
CA ARG A 56 -21.77 -7.41 19.71
C ARG A 56 -21.18 -7.24 18.30
N GLY A 57 -21.44 -8.22 17.44
CA GLY A 57 -20.99 -8.18 16.06
C GLY A 57 -21.42 -9.41 15.27
N PRO A 58 -21.08 -9.46 13.96
CA PRO A 58 -21.27 -10.66 13.16
C PRO A 58 -20.58 -11.87 13.79
N GLY A 59 -21.22 -13.03 13.72
CA GLY A 59 -20.65 -14.28 14.23
C GLY A 59 -19.38 -14.69 13.47
N TYR A 60 -18.49 -15.43 14.15
CA TYR A 60 -17.18 -15.86 13.67
C TYR A 60 -17.10 -16.38 12.21
N ARG A 61 -18.14 -17.09 11.74
CA ARG A 61 -18.18 -17.72 10.40
C ARG A 61 -19.05 -16.98 9.39
N SER A 62 -19.35 -15.71 9.63
CA SER A 62 -20.15 -14.92 8.70
C SER A 62 -19.38 -14.69 7.38
N ILE A 63 -19.93 -15.17 6.27
CA ILE A 63 -19.46 -14.85 4.91
C ILE A 63 -20.00 -13.51 4.40
N GLU A 64 -20.78 -12.82 5.23
CA GLU A 64 -21.47 -11.58 4.89
C GLU A 64 -20.50 -10.46 4.47
N LEU A 65 -19.29 -10.42 5.04
CA LEU A 65 -18.26 -9.44 4.65
C LEU A 65 -17.97 -9.50 3.14
N VAL A 66 -17.71 -10.70 2.63
CA VAL A 66 -17.38 -10.90 1.21
C VAL A 66 -18.57 -10.57 0.35
N ARG A 67 -19.78 -11.00 0.76
CA ARG A 67 -21.02 -10.69 0.05
C ARG A 67 -21.25 -9.18 -0.06
N LEU A 68 -21.18 -8.45 1.07
CA LEU A 68 -21.36 -7.00 1.10
C LEU A 68 -20.34 -6.28 0.21
N MET A 69 -19.09 -6.73 0.20
CA MET A 69 -18.05 -6.19 -0.69
C MET A 69 -18.34 -6.44 -2.17
N VAL A 70 -18.76 -7.65 -2.54
CA VAL A 70 -19.10 -8.01 -3.92
C VAL A 70 -20.34 -7.24 -4.38
N ASP A 71 -21.38 -7.20 -3.55
CA ASP A 71 -22.63 -6.49 -3.83
C ASP A 71 -22.37 -4.99 -4.03
N ALA A 72 -21.58 -4.37 -3.15
CA ALA A 72 -21.23 -2.95 -3.26
C ALA A 72 -20.39 -2.64 -4.52
N ALA A 73 -19.48 -3.53 -4.92
CA ALA A 73 -18.64 -3.36 -6.11
C ALA A 73 -19.37 -3.67 -7.43
N SER A 74 -20.57 -4.25 -7.38
CA SER A 74 -21.31 -4.73 -8.56
C SER A 74 -21.96 -3.63 -9.41
N ARG A 75 -22.22 -2.46 -8.83
CA ARG A 75 -22.86 -1.30 -9.49
C ARG A 75 -22.01 -0.06 -9.25
N PRO A 76 -22.02 0.99 -10.08
CA PRO A 76 -21.42 2.29 -9.75
C PRO A 76 -22.17 3.04 -8.63
N MET A 77 -21.66 4.20 -8.20
CA MET A 77 -22.36 5.11 -7.28
C MET A 77 -23.33 6.02 -8.02
N GLU A 78 -24.47 6.29 -7.39
CA GLU A 78 -25.49 7.21 -7.87
C GLU A 78 -25.87 8.22 -6.78
N PRO A 79 -25.93 9.53 -7.06
CA PRO A 79 -25.48 10.17 -8.31
C PRO A 79 -23.94 10.09 -8.46
N PRO A 80 -23.40 10.24 -9.68
CA PRO A 80 -21.96 10.16 -9.95
C PRO A 80 -21.13 11.28 -9.30
N THR A 81 -21.78 12.27 -8.69
CA THR A 81 -21.17 13.38 -7.94
C THR A 81 -21.21 13.19 -6.41
N SER A 82 -21.72 12.05 -5.92
CA SER A 82 -21.85 11.80 -4.49
C SER A 82 -20.49 11.61 -3.83
N HIS A 83 -20.26 12.34 -2.72
CA HIS A 83 -19.07 12.19 -1.89
C HIS A 83 -19.23 11.16 -0.75
N ASP A 84 -20.45 10.66 -0.52
CA ASP A 84 -20.71 9.63 0.49
C ASP A 84 -20.31 8.24 -0.03
N ILE A 85 -18.99 8.03 -0.11
CA ILE A 85 -18.40 6.81 -0.66
C ILE A 85 -18.43 5.63 0.32
N LEU A 86 -18.62 5.89 1.62
CA LEU A 86 -18.45 4.89 2.69
C LEU A 86 -19.33 3.63 2.49
N PRO A 87 -20.62 3.73 2.11
CA PRO A 87 -21.46 2.57 1.86
C PRO A 87 -20.94 1.67 0.74
N ARG A 88 -20.15 2.22 -0.19
CA ARG A 88 -19.52 1.46 -1.27
C ARG A 88 -18.17 0.88 -0.88
N VAL A 89 -17.28 1.73 -0.36
CA VAL A 89 -15.86 1.38 -0.20
C VAL A 89 -15.63 0.48 1.01
N LEU A 90 -16.47 0.63 2.04
CA LEU A 90 -16.40 -0.10 3.30
C LEU A 90 -17.82 -0.55 3.71
N PRO A 91 -18.49 -1.36 2.87
CA PRO A 91 -19.91 -1.66 3.00
C PRO A 91 -20.20 -2.43 4.29
N PHE A 92 -19.29 -3.33 4.69
CA PHE A 92 -19.41 -4.11 5.92
C PHE A 92 -19.31 -3.25 7.17
N TYR A 93 -18.40 -2.26 7.23
CA TYR A 93 -18.35 -1.31 8.34
C TYR A 93 -19.61 -0.45 8.39
N HIS A 94 -20.07 0.05 7.24
CA HIS A 94 -21.29 0.84 7.15
C HIS A 94 -22.54 0.05 7.59
N HIS A 95 -22.66 -1.20 7.15
CA HIS A 95 -23.78 -2.08 7.46
C HIS A 95 -23.78 -2.51 8.93
N TRP A 96 -22.66 -3.03 9.44
CA TRP A 96 -22.57 -3.55 10.80
C TRP A 96 -22.60 -2.46 11.86
N ARG A 97 -22.11 -1.25 11.56
CA ARG A 97 -22.31 -0.09 12.43
C ARG A 97 -23.79 0.18 12.70
N LYS A 98 -24.66 0.02 11.70
CA LYS A 98 -26.12 0.22 11.86
C LYS A 98 -26.77 -0.87 12.71
N LEU A 99 -26.26 -2.10 12.64
CA LEU A 99 -26.83 -3.24 13.36
C LEU A 99 -26.32 -3.37 14.81
N TYR A 100 -25.04 -3.14 15.03
CA TYR A 100 -24.35 -3.43 16.29
C TYR A 100 -23.86 -2.18 17.02
N GLY A 101 -23.91 -1.01 16.36
CA GLY A 101 -23.47 0.25 16.92
C GLY A 101 -22.04 0.66 16.51
N PRO A 102 -21.60 1.84 16.96
CA PRO A 102 -20.29 2.43 16.64
C PRO A 102 -19.08 1.61 17.12
N MET A 103 -19.28 0.77 18.13
CA MET A 103 -18.30 -0.21 18.60
C MET A 103 -18.83 -1.62 18.42
N HIS A 104 -18.17 -2.41 17.58
CA HIS A 104 -18.60 -3.79 17.30
C HIS A 104 -17.44 -4.71 16.97
N LEU A 105 -17.62 -6.00 17.22
CA LEU A 105 -16.61 -7.03 17.01
C LEU A 105 -16.73 -7.63 15.60
N ILE A 106 -15.64 -7.69 14.84
CA ILE A 106 -15.59 -8.35 13.53
C ILE A 106 -14.47 -9.39 13.47
N TRP A 107 -14.54 -10.27 12.48
CA TRP A 107 -13.61 -11.40 12.36
C TRP A 107 -12.90 -11.39 11.01
N PHE A 108 -11.56 -11.42 11.07
CA PHE A 108 -10.70 -11.66 9.90
C PHE A 108 -9.98 -12.99 10.07
N GLY A 109 -10.48 -14.03 9.40
CA GLY A 109 -9.95 -15.38 9.55
C GLY A 109 -10.13 -15.90 10.98
N ARG A 110 -9.05 -15.94 11.78
CA ARG A 110 -9.09 -16.36 13.20
C ARG A 110 -8.90 -15.20 14.17
N THR A 111 -8.70 -14.00 13.65
CA THR A 111 -8.31 -12.83 14.44
C THR A 111 -9.54 -11.95 14.67
N PRO A 112 -9.98 -11.78 15.93
CA PRO A 112 -11.00 -10.80 16.25
C PRO A 112 -10.44 -9.39 16.07
N ARG A 113 -11.26 -8.47 15.56
CA ARG A 113 -10.94 -7.04 15.45
C ARG A 113 -12.08 -6.24 16.05
N LEU A 114 -11.74 -5.31 16.93
CA LEU A 114 -12.70 -4.35 17.47
C LEU A 114 -12.76 -3.15 16.52
N VAL A 115 -13.96 -2.82 16.05
CA VAL A 115 -14.21 -1.63 15.24
C VAL A 115 -14.60 -0.50 16.17
N VAL A 116 -13.99 0.66 15.98
CA VAL A 116 -14.29 1.87 16.76
C VAL A 116 -14.57 3.00 15.77
N SER A 117 -15.78 3.54 15.81
CA SER A 117 -16.22 4.66 14.95
C SER A 117 -16.49 5.95 15.70
N GLU A 118 -16.30 5.97 17.02
CA GLU A 118 -16.47 7.15 17.88
C GLU A 118 -15.22 8.04 17.83
N PRO A 119 -15.34 9.32 17.44
CA PRO A 119 -14.20 10.23 17.31
C PRO A 119 -13.33 10.34 18.57
N GLU A 120 -13.95 10.35 19.74
CA GLU A 120 -13.28 10.48 21.04
C GLU A 120 -12.40 9.26 21.32
N LEU A 121 -12.91 8.06 21.06
CA LEU A 121 -12.14 6.82 21.22
C LEU A 121 -11.06 6.67 20.13
N ILE A 122 -11.34 7.10 18.89
CA ILE A 122 -10.32 7.14 17.84
C ILE A 122 -9.16 8.05 18.26
N ARG A 123 -9.48 9.23 18.81
CA ARG A 123 -8.48 10.16 19.37
C ARG A 123 -7.72 9.51 20.53
N GLU A 124 -8.41 8.77 21.39
CA GLU A 124 -7.77 8.10 22.52
C GLU A 124 -6.75 7.05 22.06
N VAL A 125 -7.17 6.17 21.15
CA VAL A 125 -6.36 5.10 20.59
C VAL A 125 -5.17 5.64 19.80
N LEU A 126 -5.37 6.66 18.98
CA LEU A 126 -4.34 7.15 18.05
C LEU A 126 -3.44 8.24 18.63
N LEU A 127 -3.88 9.00 19.64
CA LEU A 127 -3.14 10.16 20.15
C LEU A 127 -2.87 10.10 21.66
N THR A 128 -3.90 9.99 22.50
CA THR A 128 -3.71 10.22 23.95
C THR A 128 -3.17 9.01 24.70
N ARG A 129 -3.43 7.79 24.22
CA ARG A 129 -2.95 6.52 24.78
C ARG A 129 -2.27 5.65 23.72
N ALA A 130 -1.64 6.29 22.74
CA ALA A 130 -1.01 5.61 21.60
C ALA A 130 0.09 4.62 22.02
N ASP A 131 0.70 4.81 23.19
CA ASP A 131 1.69 3.92 23.79
C ASP A 131 1.11 2.57 24.27
N HIS A 132 -0.20 2.52 24.53
CA HIS A 132 -0.91 1.28 24.90
C HIS A 132 -1.33 0.44 23.69
N PHE A 133 -1.26 0.99 22.47
CA PHE A 133 -1.69 0.32 21.25
C PHE A 133 -0.50 0.13 20.30
N ASP A 134 -0.16 -1.13 20.04
CA ASP A 134 0.81 -1.45 18.98
C ASP A 134 0.11 -1.46 17.61
N ARG A 135 0.92 -1.35 16.55
CA ARG A 135 0.47 -1.47 15.18
C ARG A 135 -0.12 -2.86 14.93
N TYR A 136 -1.06 -2.91 13.99
CA TYR A 136 -1.59 -4.17 13.48
C TYR A 136 -0.51 -4.94 12.69
N GLU A 137 -0.39 -6.25 12.91
CA GLU A 137 0.50 -7.13 12.16
C GLU A 137 -0.10 -7.46 10.77
N ALA A 138 0.47 -6.86 9.73
CA ALA A 138 0.05 -7.08 8.36
C ALA A 138 0.24 -8.54 7.92
N HIS A 139 -0.51 -8.93 6.88
CA HIS A 139 -0.37 -10.26 6.28
C HIS A 139 1.09 -10.43 5.76
N PRO A 140 1.76 -11.59 5.94
CA PRO A 140 3.18 -11.74 5.55
C PRO A 140 3.49 -11.41 4.09
N MET A 141 2.55 -11.67 3.17
CA MET A 141 2.66 -11.25 1.76
C MET A 141 2.64 -9.74 1.58
N ILE A 142 1.88 -9.01 2.41
CA ILE A 142 1.87 -7.54 2.42
C ILE A 142 3.21 -7.05 2.98
N CYS A 143 3.70 -7.61 4.09
CA CYS A 143 5.03 -7.26 4.60
C CYS A 143 6.15 -7.54 3.58
N GLN A 144 6.05 -8.65 2.83
CA GLN A 144 7.02 -8.94 1.78
C GLN A 144 6.93 -7.96 0.62
N PHE A 145 5.73 -7.49 0.27
CA PHE A 145 5.50 -6.52 -0.78
C PHE A 145 5.95 -5.10 -0.39
N GLU A 146 5.49 -4.60 0.76
CA GLU A 146 5.82 -3.29 1.31
C GLU A 146 7.27 -3.25 1.82
N GLY A 147 7.86 -4.39 2.14
CA GLY A 147 9.13 -4.47 2.85
C GLY A 147 8.96 -4.43 4.37
N TYR A 148 9.94 -4.98 5.07
CA TYR A 148 10.02 -5.00 6.54
C TYR A 148 10.57 -3.68 7.09
N GLY A 149 10.05 -2.57 6.57
CA GLY A 149 10.43 -1.20 6.92
C GLY A 149 9.50 -0.55 7.93
N LEU A 150 9.53 0.78 8.03
CA LEU A 150 8.82 1.57 9.05
C LEU A 150 7.32 1.24 9.20
N SER A 151 6.65 0.85 8.12
CA SER A 151 5.22 0.49 8.14
C SER A 151 4.94 -0.81 8.92
N ASN A 152 5.89 -1.75 8.91
CA ASN A 152 5.76 -3.11 9.43
C ASN A 152 6.64 -3.40 10.68
N LEU A 153 7.36 -2.41 11.18
CA LEU A 153 8.16 -2.52 12.41
C LEU A 153 7.31 -2.19 13.65
N HIS A 154 7.69 -2.79 14.77
CA HIS A 154 7.05 -2.63 16.09
C HIS A 154 8.06 -2.23 17.17
N GLY A 155 7.55 -1.69 18.28
CA GLY A 155 8.31 -1.39 19.50
C GLY A 155 9.58 -0.56 19.27
N GLU A 156 10.68 -0.96 19.91
CA GLU A 156 11.96 -0.24 19.85
C GLU A 156 12.56 -0.19 18.44
N ARG A 157 12.38 -1.24 17.63
CA ARG A 157 12.88 -1.28 16.25
C ARG A 157 12.19 -0.20 15.42
N TRP A 158 10.89 -0.05 15.58
CA TRP A 158 10.12 1.02 14.95
C TRP A 158 10.57 2.39 15.46
N ALA A 159 10.70 2.57 16.78
CA ALA A 159 11.09 3.84 17.37
C ALA A 159 12.48 4.30 16.90
N ARG A 160 13.47 3.39 16.87
CA ARG A 160 14.80 3.63 16.29
C ARG A 160 14.67 4.02 14.82
N ARG A 161 13.95 3.24 14.01
CA ARG A 161 13.83 3.50 12.58
C ARG A 161 13.17 4.85 12.31
N ARG A 162 12.08 5.17 13.01
CA ARG A 162 11.39 6.45 12.88
C ARG A 162 12.30 7.63 13.20
N ARG A 163 13.08 7.53 14.30
CA ARG A 163 14.02 8.58 14.70
C ARG A 163 15.07 8.85 13.62
N VAL A 164 15.60 7.80 13.00
CA VAL A 164 16.61 7.91 11.92
C VAL A 164 16.02 8.53 10.65
N LEU A 165 14.79 8.16 10.28
CA LEU A 165 14.17 8.59 9.03
C LEU A 165 13.52 9.97 9.08
N THR A 166 12.98 10.38 10.22
CA THR A 166 12.17 11.60 10.36
C THR A 166 12.87 12.87 9.83
N PRO A 167 14.17 13.11 10.09
CA PRO A 167 14.87 14.30 9.58
C PRO A 167 14.81 14.42 8.06
N ALA A 168 14.88 13.30 7.33
CA ALA A 168 14.84 13.29 5.87
C ALA A 168 13.51 13.86 5.32
N PHE A 169 12.43 13.80 6.10
CA PHE A 169 11.10 14.30 5.75
C PHE A 169 10.77 15.67 6.35
N HIS A 170 11.75 16.40 6.87
CA HIS A 170 11.57 17.80 7.29
C HIS A 170 11.42 18.72 6.07
N THR A 171 10.60 19.77 6.20
CA THR A 171 10.25 20.69 5.11
C THR A 171 11.45 21.24 4.33
N GLU A 172 12.57 21.52 5.01
CA GLU A 172 13.80 22.03 4.39
C GLU A 172 14.40 21.03 3.40
N ASN A 173 14.45 19.75 3.77
CA ASN A 173 14.98 18.68 2.92
C ASN A 173 14.05 18.37 1.75
N LEU A 174 12.74 18.52 1.97
CA LEU A 174 11.72 18.25 0.95
C LEU A 174 11.67 19.34 -0.13
N ARG A 175 12.02 20.59 0.20
CA ARG A 175 12.06 21.71 -0.77
C ARG A 175 12.96 21.40 -1.96
N MET A 176 13.97 20.56 -1.80
CA MET A 176 14.87 20.16 -2.87
C MET A 176 14.19 19.31 -3.96
N ILE A 177 13.09 18.62 -3.62
CA ILE A 177 12.34 17.75 -4.53
C ILE A 177 11.30 18.57 -5.34
N ALA A 178 10.87 19.75 -4.85
CA ALA A 178 9.87 20.59 -5.53
C ALA A 178 10.21 20.90 -6.99
N PRO A 179 11.41 21.43 -7.31
CA PRO A 179 11.73 21.82 -8.67
C PRO A 179 11.71 20.63 -9.62
N PHE A 180 12.11 19.45 -9.12
CA PHE A 180 12.06 18.22 -9.89
C PHE A 180 10.62 17.81 -10.20
N VAL A 181 9.74 17.76 -9.19
CA VAL A 181 8.31 17.45 -9.37
C VAL A 181 7.64 18.46 -10.28
N ALA A 182 7.93 19.75 -10.11
CA ALA A 182 7.42 20.79 -10.99
C ALA A 182 7.88 20.59 -12.44
N GLY A 183 9.14 20.19 -12.66
CA GLY A 183 9.69 19.85 -13.97
C GLY A 183 8.98 18.65 -14.62
N THR A 184 8.82 17.55 -13.88
CA THR A 184 8.08 16.36 -14.34
C THR A 184 6.66 16.73 -14.77
N VAL A 185 5.92 17.45 -13.91
CA VAL A 185 4.53 17.86 -14.21
C VAL A 185 4.48 18.83 -15.38
N THR A 186 5.41 19.78 -15.47
CA THR A 186 5.47 20.72 -16.60
C THR A 186 5.63 19.97 -17.92
N ARG A 187 6.54 19.00 -18.00
CA ARG A 187 6.75 18.18 -19.19
C ARG A 187 5.52 17.33 -19.53
N MET A 188 4.87 16.74 -18.53
CA MET A 188 3.61 16.01 -18.72
C MET A 188 2.50 16.91 -19.28
N LEU A 189 2.46 18.18 -18.87
CA LEU A 189 1.50 19.16 -19.35
C LEU A 189 1.84 19.72 -20.74
N ASP A 190 3.12 19.79 -21.10
CA ASP A 190 3.56 20.11 -22.46
C ASP A 190 3.13 19.01 -23.45
N GLU A 191 3.39 17.74 -23.11
CA GLU A 191 2.91 16.57 -23.85
C GLU A 191 1.37 16.60 -24.02
N LEU A 192 0.66 16.99 -22.96
CA LEU A 192 -0.80 17.11 -22.98
C LEU A 192 -1.30 18.29 -23.83
N ALA A 193 -0.61 19.43 -23.78
CA ALA A 193 -0.93 20.60 -24.60
C ALA A 193 -0.76 20.30 -26.09
N GLU A 194 0.29 19.57 -26.48
CA GLU A 194 0.49 19.12 -27.86
C GLU A 194 -0.62 18.18 -28.31
N ARG A 195 -1.03 17.23 -27.47
CA ARG A 195 -2.17 16.35 -27.75
C ARG A 195 -3.46 17.14 -27.96
N ALA A 196 -3.71 18.15 -27.13
CA ALA A 196 -4.89 19.00 -27.26
C ALA A 196 -4.86 19.83 -28.55
N ARG A 197 -3.69 20.37 -28.93
CA ARG A 197 -3.49 21.12 -30.19
C ARG A 197 -3.66 20.26 -31.44
N ALA A 198 -3.19 19.01 -31.39
CA ALA A 198 -3.35 18.07 -32.50
C ALA A 198 -4.80 17.57 -32.66
N GLY A 199 -5.61 17.68 -31.60
CA GLY A 199 -7.02 17.32 -31.58
C GLY A 199 -7.95 18.53 -31.74
N ALA A 200 -9.10 18.46 -31.07
CA ALA A 200 -10.13 19.51 -31.09
C ALA A 200 -9.93 20.61 -30.03
N GLY A 201 -8.69 20.86 -29.59
CA GLY A 201 -8.38 21.81 -28.52
C GLY A 201 -8.56 21.25 -27.10
N GLU A 202 -8.93 19.98 -26.97
CA GLU A 202 -9.07 19.25 -25.70
C GLU A 202 -8.30 17.93 -25.77
N ALA A 203 -7.84 17.43 -24.63
CA ALA A 203 -7.21 16.12 -24.52
C ALA A 203 -7.79 15.34 -23.34
N GLU A 204 -8.22 14.10 -23.60
CA GLU A 204 -8.68 13.17 -22.56
C GLU A 204 -7.52 12.30 -22.07
N VAL A 205 -7.46 12.12 -20.75
CA VAL A 205 -6.47 11.28 -20.08
C VAL A 205 -7.11 10.57 -18.89
N ASP A 206 -6.76 9.30 -18.69
CA ASP A 206 -7.01 8.65 -17.40
C ASP A 206 -6.02 9.20 -16.36
N VAL A 207 -6.52 10.02 -15.43
CA VAL A 207 -5.65 10.66 -14.44
C VAL A 207 -5.09 9.67 -13.42
N ALA A 208 -5.74 8.51 -13.23
CA ALA A 208 -5.23 7.46 -12.34
C ALA A 208 -3.93 6.85 -12.87
N GLU A 209 -3.84 6.62 -14.18
CA GLU A 209 -2.61 6.15 -14.84
C GLU A 209 -1.60 7.28 -15.01
N TRP A 210 -2.06 8.46 -15.44
CA TRP A 210 -1.21 9.60 -15.75
C TRP A 210 -0.43 10.11 -14.53
N PHE A 211 -1.09 10.20 -13.36
CA PHE A 211 -0.43 10.68 -12.15
C PHE A 211 0.54 9.67 -11.53
N GLN A 212 0.58 8.39 -11.94
CA GLN A 212 1.60 7.45 -11.44
C GLN A 212 3.01 7.90 -11.77
N ARG A 213 3.19 8.61 -12.89
CA ARG A 213 4.48 9.11 -13.35
C ARG A 213 5.11 10.09 -12.36
N VAL A 214 4.31 10.92 -11.69
CA VAL A 214 4.80 11.96 -10.77
C VAL A 214 5.58 11.37 -9.58
N PRO A 215 4.97 10.54 -8.71
CA PRO A 215 5.71 9.93 -7.61
C PRO A 215 6.76 8.95 -8.10
N GLN A 216 6.54 8.25 -9.23
CA GLN A 216 7.54 7.33 -9.77
C GLN A 216 8.82 8.08 -10.13
N GLU A 217 8.75 9.19 -10.87
CA GLU A 217 9.92 10.00 -11.20
C GLU A 217 10.49 10.66 -9.95
N ALA A 218 9.65 11.19 -9.04
CA ALA A 218 10.10 11.87 -7.83
C ALA A 218 10.86 10.92 -6.88
N ILE A 219 10.31 9.73 -6.64
CA ILE A 219 10.96 8.68 -5.83
C ILE A 219 12.16 8.13 -6.57
N THR A 220 12.10 7.92 -7.89
CA THR A 220 13.29 7.46 -8.64
C THR A 220 14.42 8.48 -8.55
N PHE A 221 14.11 9.78 -8.63
CA PHE A 221 15.09 10.84 -8.44
C PHE A 221 15.63 10.87 -7.01
N ALA A 222 14.75 10.80 -6.01
CA ALA A 222 15.12 10.80 -4.59
C ALA A 222 15.86 9.52 -4.16
N ALA A 223 15.57 8.38 -4.82
CA ALA A 223 16.03 7.03 -4.48
C ALA A 223 17.06 6.42 -5.45
N PHE A 224 17.32 6.99 -6.63
CA PHE A 224 18.44 6.59 -7.50
C PHE A 224 19.23 7.74 -8.14
N GLY A 225 18.78 9.00 -8.02
CA GLY A 225 19.36 10.13 -8.74
C GLY A 225 18.99 10.14 -10.23
N ARG A 226 19.61 11.04 -11.02
CA ARG A 226 19.26 11.22 -12.45
C ARG A 226 19.79 10.13 -13.37
N ARG A 227 20.97 9.56 -13.08
CA ARG A 227 21.67 8.63 -13.99
C ARG A 227 21.13 7.19 -14.00
N ASN A 228 20.32 6.82 -13.02
CA ASN A 228 19.88 5.43 -12.81
C ASN A 228 18.35 5.28 -12.93
N TYR A 229 17.74 6.05 -13.84
CA TYR A 229 16.28 6.05 -14.02
C TYR A 229 15.73 4.67 -14.42
N ASP A 230 16.41 3.98 -15.33
CA ASP A 230 15.98 2.68 -15.84
C ASP A 230 15.96 1.59 -14.76
N ASP A 231 16.92 1.63 -13.83
CA ASP A 231 16.96 0.73 -12.67
C ASP A 231 15.77 0.97 -11.73
N GLY A 232 15.42 2.23 -11.48
CA GLY A 232 14.25 2.58 -10.69
C GLY A 232 12.94 2.13 -11.35
N ALA A 233 12.79 2.39 -12.65
CA ALA A 233 11.63 1.94 -13.42
C ALA A 233 11.47 0.40 -13.39
N ALA A 234 12.59 -0.35 -13.44
CA ALA A 234 12.56 -1.80 -13.29
C ALA A 234 12.04 -2.25 -11.92
N VAL A 235 12.46 -1.59 -10.83
CA VAL A 235 11.98 -1.89 -9.48
C VAL A 235 10.48 -1.64 -9.35
N PHE A 236 9.97 -0.51 -9.85
CA PHE A 236 8.53 -0.20 -9.80
C PHE A 236 7.70 -1.25 -10.54
N ARG A 237 8.11 -1.64 -11.75
CA ARG A 237 7.42 -2.69 -12.53
C ARG A 237 7.37 -4.04 -11.80
N LEU A 238 8.48 -4.44 -11.17
CA LEU A 238 8.53 -5.68 -10.39
C LEU A 238 7.66 -5.59 -9.12
N GLN A 239 7.65 -4.43 -8.47
CA GLN A 239 6.83 -4.20 -7.28
C GLN A 239 5.33 -4.13 -7.61
N ASP A 240 4.95 -3.56 -8.75
CA ASP A 240 3.56 -3.56 -9.24
C ASP A 240 3.05 -4.99 -9.50
N GLU A 241 3.87 -5.87 -10.07
CA GLU A 241 3.51 -7.29 -10.21
C GLU A 241 3.35 -7.96 -8.83
N LEU A 242 4.24 -7.65 -7.89
CA LEU A 242 4.16 -8.15 -6.52
C LEU A 242 2.91 -7.63 -5.77
N ALA A 243 2.47 -6.39 -6.06
CA ALA A 243 1.26 -5.78 -5.51
C ALA A 243 0.00 -6.58 -5.85
N GLY A 244 -0.08 -7.14 -7.07
CA GLY A 244 -1.17 -8.02 -7.48
C GLY A 244 -1.28 -9.26 -6.59
N TYR A 245 -0.15 -9.90 -6.28
CA TYR A 245 -0.12 -11.05 -5.37
C TYR A 245 -0.47 -10.67 -3.92
N ALA A 246 0.01 -9.52 -3.45
CA ALA A 246 -0.29 -9.01 -2.11
C ALA A 246 -1.78 -8.67 -1.95
N THR A 247 -2.39 -8.06 -2.96
CA THR A 247 -3.83 -7.73 -3.02
C THR A 247 -4.71 -8.98 -2.99
N GLU A 248 -4.34 -10.00 -3.75
CA GLU A 248 -5.04 -11.29 -3.73
C GLU A 248 -4.91 -11.98 -2.37
N ALA A 249 -3.74 -11.88 -1.73
CA ALA A 249 -3.50 -12.44 -0.40
C ALA A 249 -4.28 -11.69 0.70
N HIS A 250 -4.42 -10.37 0.58
CA HIS A 250 -5.21 -9.54 1.51
C HIS A 250 -6.68 -9.95 1.54
N SER A 251 -7.21 -10.40 0.40
CA SER A 251 -8.62 -10.80 0.24
C SER A 251 -8.91 -12.26 0.61
N LYS A 252 -7.89 -13.04 1.02
CA LYS A 252 -8.00 -14.47 1.32
C LYS A 252 -7.64 -14.78 2.77
N VAL A 253 -8.18 -15.89 3.28
CA VAL A 253 -7.80 -16.37 4.61
C VAL A 253 -6.33 -16.82 4.59
N TYR A 254 -5.52 -16.27 5.48
CA TYR A 254 -4.13 -16.69 5.64
C TYR A 254 -4.05 -18.13 6.15
N ILE A 255 -3.39 -18.99 5.37
CA ILE A 255 -3.05 -20.36 5.76
C ILE A 255 -1.57 -20.39 6.12
N PRO A 256 -1.20 -20.56 7.42
CA PRO A 256 0.18 -20.68 7.84
C PRO A 256 0.90 -21.80 7.07
N GLY A 257 2.15 -21.53 6.65
CA GLY A 257 2.98 -22.51 5.95
C GLY A 257 2.78 -22.57 4.43
N TYR A 258 1.59 -22.21 3.91
CA TYR A 258 1.29 -22.28 2.48
C TYR A 258 2.27 -21.46 1.62
N ARG A 259 2.78 -20.35 2.16
CA ARG A 259 3.77 -19.48 1.49
C ARG A 259 5.12 -20.15 1.21
N PHE A 260 5.44 -21.26 1.88
CA PHE A 260 6.70 -21.99 1.71
C PHE A 260 6.59 -23.16 0.73
N LEU A 261 5.37 -23.52 0.32
CA LEU A 261 5.16 -24.58 -0.66
C LEU A 261 5.66 -24.12 -2.04
N PRO A 262 6.37 -24.97 -2.81
CA PRO A 262 6.97 -24.58 -4.09
C PRO A 262 5.95 -24.54 -5.24
N THR A 263 4.81 -23.88 -5.03
CA THR A 263 3.77 -23.64 -6.05
C THR A 263 4.28 -22.67 -7.11
N ARG A 264 3.70 -22.69 -8.32
CA ARG A 264 4.06 -21.74 -9.41
C ARG A 264 3.98 -20.29 -8.94
N LYS A 265 2.92 -19.95 -8.20
CA LYS A 265 2.69 -18.63 -7.61
C LYS A 265 3.79 -18.23 -6.62
N ASN A 266 4.08 -19.09 -5.64
CA ASN A 266 5.09 -18.78 -4.62
C ASN A 266 6.50 -18.68 -5.24
N ARG A 267 6.81 -19.53 -6.23
CA ARG A 267 8.08 -19.42 -6.97
C ARG A 267 8.21 -18.07 -7.68
N ARG A 268 7.14 -17.57 -8.32
CA ARG A 268 7.16 -16.24 -8.95
C ARG A 268 7.33 -15.13 -7.92
N VAL A 269 6.63 -15.19 -6.79
CA VAL A 269 6.81 -14.25 -5.67
C VAL A 269 8.26 -14.22 -5.17
N TRP A 270 8.88 -15.39 -4.99
CA TRP A 270 10.28 -15.47 -4.55
C TRP A 270 11.25 -14.92 -5.59
N GLN A 271 10.99 -15.16 -6.89
CA GLN A 271 11.77 -14.58 -7.97
C GLN A 271 11.67 -13.05 -7.98
N LEU A 272 10.44 -12.51 -7.90
CA LEU A 272 10.20 -11.06 -7.85
C LEU A 272 10.90 -10.41 -6.66
N ASP A 273 10.75 -10.95 -5.45
CA ASP A 273 11.41 -10.39 -4.26
C ASP A 273 12.95 -10.45 -4.39
N ARG A 274 13.49 -11.52 -4.98
CA ARG A 274 14.93 -11.64 -5.22
C ARG A 274 15.43 -10.61 -6.25
N GLU A 275 14.70 -10.42 -7.34
CA GLU A 275 15.04 -9.44 -8.38
C GLU A 275 14.96 -8.01 -7.84
N ILE A 276 13.91 -7.65 -7.10
CA ILE A 276 13.77 -6.33 -6.45
C ILE A 276 14.94 -6.08 -5.50
N ARG A 277 15.23 -7.03 -4.60
CA ARG A 277 16.37 -6.93 -3.68
C ARG A 277 17.70 -6.79 -4.41
N SER A 278 17.88 -7.48 -5.55
CA SER A 278 19.11 -7.40 -6.34
C SER A 278 19.30 -6.03 -6.98
N HIS A 279 18.26 -5.44 -7.58
CA HIS A 279 18.33 -4.08 -8.14
C HIS A 279 18.61 -3.04 -7.05
N LEU A 280 17.90 -3.12 -5.93
CA LEU A 280 18.12 -2.23 -4.78
C LEU A 280 19.51 -2.41 -4.16
N ALA A 281 20.05 -3.63 -4.11
CA ALA A 281 21.39 -3.89 -3.59
C ALA A 281 22.47 -3.22 -4.44
N LYS A 282 22.39 -3.29 -5.78
CA LYS A 282 23.32 -2.59 -6.68
C LYS A 282 23.36 -1.10 -6.39
N PHE A 283 22.19 -0.51 -6.17
CA PHE A 283 22.06 0.89 -5.79
C PHE A 283 22.71 1.20 -4.43
N VAL A 284 22.42 0.40 -3.39
CA VAL A 284 23.02 0.58 -2.06
C VAL A 284 24.54 0.45 -2.08
N THR A 285 25.09 -0.46 -2.89
CA THR A 285 26.54 -0.58 -3.09
C THR A 285 27.11 0.65 -3.79
N GLY A 286 26.45 1.17 -4.83
CA GLY A 286 26.83 2.41 -5.50
C GLY A 286 26.90 3.61 -4.54
N LEU A 287 25.94 3.74 -3.63
CA LEU A 287 25.96 4.77 -2.58
C LEU A 287 27.18 4.68 -1.67
N GLN A 288 27.61 3.47 -1.31
CA GLN A 288 28.79 3.27 -0.46
C GLN A 288 30.09 3.61 -1.20
N SER A 289 30.18 3.30 -2.48
CA SER A 289 31.35 3.63 -3.31
C SER A 289 31.52 5.13 -3.55
N CYS A 290 30.43 5.88 -3.75
CA CYS A 290 30.48 7.35 -3.92
C CYS A 290 30.86 8.12 -2.63
N ARG A 291 30.80 7.48 -1.44
CA ARG A 291 31.30 8.09 -0.19
C ARG A 291 32.82 8.14 -0.14
N SER A 292 33.51 7.28 -0.89
CA SER A 292 34.96 7.13 -0.87
C SER A 292 35.68 8.09 -1.83
N SER A 293 34.97 8.63 -2.82
CA SER A 293 35.50 9.63 -3.76
C SER A 293 35.20 11.05 -3.26
N HIS A 294 36.21 11.69 -2.65
CA HIS A 294 36.14 13.06 -2.13
C HIS A 294 36.45 14.14 -3.20
N GLY A 295 36.00 13.97 -4.45
CA GLY A 295 36.37 14.87 -5.55
C GLY A 295 35.22 15.23 -6.49
N ASP A 296 34.93 16.53 -6.55
CA ASP A 296 34.68 17.35 -7.75
C ASP A 296 33.64 17.00 -8.83
N ASP A 297 32.65 16.14 -8.56
CA ASP A 297 31.42 16.13 -9.38
C ASP A 297 30.29 16.90 -8.69
N ALA A 298 30.41 18.23 -8.68
CA ALA A 298 29.47 19.15 -8.02
C ALA A 298 28.14 19.38 -8.77
N ASP A 299 27.90 18.70 -9.90
CA ASP A 299 26.79 19.07 -10.81
C ASP A 299 25.68 18.00 -10.99
N ASP A 300 25.79 16.79 -10.41
CA ASP A 300 24.91 15.68 -10.86
C ASP A 300 24.25 14.80 -9.78
N GLY A 301 24.17 15.26 -8.52
CA GLY A 301 23.66 14.41 -7.42
C GLY A 301 22.92 15.10 -6.27
N GLY A 302 22.59 16.39 -6.40
CA GLY A 302 22.26 17.29 -5.28
C GLY A 302 21.21 16.80 -4.29
N GLY A 303 20.06 16.28 -4.73
CA GLY A 303 18.97 15.89 -3.80
C GLY A 303 19.13 14.51 -3.14
N MET A 304 19.75 13.58 -3.86
CA MET A 304 19.83 12.16 -3.51
C MET A 304 20.93 11.90 -2.46
N ARG A 305 22.12 12.50 -2.65
CA ARG A 305 23.26 12.29 -1.74
C ARG A 305 22.93 12.75 -0.32
N GLU A 306 22.16 13.82 -0.17
CA GLU A 306 21.73 14.32 1.14
C GLU A 306 20.65 13.44 1.77
N PHE A 307 19.55 13.14 1.06
CA PHE A 307 18.45 12.32 1.59
C PHE A 307 18.91 10.94 2.07
N MET A 308 19.78 10.27 1.30
CA MET A 308 20.31 8.95 1.65
C MET A 308 21.51 9.01 2.61
N SER A 309 22.22 10.14 2.73
CA SER A 309 23.28 10.29 3.73
C SER A 309 22.74 10.31 5.16
N PHE A 310 21.45 10.63 5.37
CA PHE A 310 20.80 10.47 6.68
C PHE A 310 20.64 8.99 7.08
N MET A 311 20.42 8.09 6.12
CA MET A 311 20.16 6.66 6.39
C MET A 311 21.45 5.84 6.52
N ALA A 312 22.44 6.10 5.67
CA ALA A 312 23.63 5.27 5.52
C ALA A 312 24.52 5.11 6.78
N PRO A 313 24.65 6.10 7.69
CA PRO A 313 25.46 5.96 8.91
C PRO A 313 24.77 5.13 10.00
N ALA A 314 23.44 5.10 10.00
CA ALA A 314 22.65 4.55 11.10
C ALA A 314 21.92 3.25 10.73
N MET A 315 22.02 2.78 9.49
CA MET A 315 21.30 1.62 8.96
C MET A 315 22.20 0.65 8.21
N THR A 316 21.88 -0.64 8.28
CA THR A 316 22.57 -1.67 7.48
C THR A 316 22.09 -1.64 6.02
N ALA A 317 22.86 -2.21 5.10
CA ALA A 317 22.44 -2.32 3.69
C ALA A 317 21.09 -3.05 3.53
N GLY A 318 20.87 -4.12 4.30
CA GLY A 318 19.59 -4.83 4.31
C GLY A 318 18.43 -3.98 4.83
N GLU A 319 18.68 -3.18 5.86
CA GLU A 319 17.66 -2.24 6.38
C GLU A 319 17.30 -1.16 5.35
N ILE A 320 18.28 -0.64 4.61
CA ILE A 320 18.04 0.35 3.55
C ILE A 320 17.18 -0.27 2.45
N ILE A 321 17.45 -1.52 2.04
CA ILE A 321 16.64 -2.21 1.02
C ILE A 321 15.18 -2.36 1.45
N GLU A 322 14.92 -2.75 2.71
CA GLU A 322 13.54 -2.87 3.21
C GLU A 322 12.83 -1.51 3.30
N GLU A 323 13.53 -0.44 3.71
CA GLU A 323 12.96 0.91 3.70
C GLU A 323 12.72 1.44 2.29
N SER A 324 13.60 1.14 1.33
CA SER A 324 13.39 1.49 -0.07
C SER A 324 12.10 0.86 -0.60
N LYS A 325 11.89 -0.45 -0.39
CA LYS A 325 10.62 -1.10 -0.78
C LYS A 325 9.40 -0.39 -0.18
N ASN A 326 9.52 0.02 1.09
CA ASN A 326 8.45 0.71 1.82
C ASN A 326 8.17 2.09 1.24
N PHE A 327 9.21 2.89 0.94
CA PHE A 327 9.04 4.21 0.35
C PHE A 327 8.47 4.17 -1.06
N PHE A 328 8.86 3.17 -1.86
CA PHE A 328 8.39 3.06 -3.24
C PHE A 328 6.90 2.76 -3.27
N PHE A 329 6.45 1.80 -2.45
CA PHE A 329 5.02 1.53 -2.30
C PHE A 329 4.28 2.72 -1.68
N ALA A 330 4.68 3.13 -0.48
CA ALA A 330 3.94 4.12 0.30
C ALA A 330 3.88 5.48 -0.42
N GLY A 331 4.96 5.88 -1.10
CA GLY A 331 5.03 7.14 -1.82
C GLY A 331 4.29 7.11 -3.16
N LYS A 332 4.39 6.03 -3.95
CA LYS A 332 3.76 5.95 -5.27
C LYS A 332 2.24 5.90 -5.20
N GLU A 333 1.74 4.90 -4.47
CA GLU A 333 0.32 4.57 -4.49
C GLU A 333 -0.54 5.61 -3.79
N THR A 334 -0.07 6.16 -2.66
CA THR A 334 -0.84 7.15 -1.92
C THR A 334 -0.87 8.51 -2.61
N LEU A 335 0.25 8.96 -3.19
CA LEU A 335 0.32 10.25 -3.87
C LEU A 335 -0.48 10.24 -5.19
N SER A 336 -0.33 9.18 -5.99
CA SER A 336 -1.09 9.04 -7.23
C SER A 336 -2.60 9.05 -6.96
N ASN A 337 -3.07 8.33 -5.93
CA ASN A 337 -4.49 8.35 -5.56
C ASN A 337 -4.94 9.72 -5.03
N LEU A 338 -4.12 10.40 -4.22
CA LEU A 338 -4.43 11.75 -3.75
C LEU A 338 -4.61 12.71 -4.93
N LEU A 339 -3.69 12.70 -5.89
CA LEU A 339 -3.76 13.52 -7.10
C LEU A 339 -5.00 13.18 -7.93
N THR A 340 -5.23 11.89 -8.18
CA THR A 340 -6.38 11.36 -8.92
C THR A 340 -7.70 11.83 -8.32
N TRP A 341 -7.93 11.56 -7.04
CA TRP A 341 -9.19 11.93 -6.37
C TRP A 341 -9.36 13.43 -6.21
N THR A 342 -8.26 14.18 -6.02
CA THR A 342 -8.32 15.64 -5.99
C THR A 342 -8.71 16.20 -7.35
N THR A 343 -8.14 15.68 -8.44
CA THR A 343 -8.50 16.09 -9.80
C THR A 343 -9.94 15.70 -10.14
N VAL A 344 -10.39 14.51 -9.77
CA VAL A 344 -11.80 14.09 -9.92
C VAL A 344 -12.73 15.03 -9.16
N ALA A 345 -12.43 15.35 -7.89
CA ALA A 345 -13.24 16.27 -7.10
C ALA A 345 -13.26 17.69 -7.70
N LEU A 346 -12.11 18.20 -8.16
CA LEU A 346 -12.04 19.50 -8.84
C LEU A 346 -12.81 19.49 -10.18
N ALA A 347 -12.80 18.38 -10.90
CA ALA A 347 -13.52 18.20 -12.16
C ALA A 347 -15.05 18.14 -11.95
N MET A 348 -15.49 17.62 -10.80
CA MET A 348 -16.90 17.63 -10.38
C MET A 348 -17.38 19.03 -9.97
N HIS A 349 -16.47 19.88 -9.49
CA HIS A 349 -16.78 21.19 -8.91
C HIS A 349 -15.89 22.30 -9.50
N PRO A 350 -16.15 22.75 -10.75
CA PRO A 350 -15.28 23.69 -11.47
C PRO A 350 -15.04 25.03 -10.76
N GLU A 351 -15.97 25.49 -9.93
CA GLU A 351 -15.83 26.73 -9.14
C GLU A 351 -14.63 26.69 -8.17
N TRP A 352 -14.24 25.48 -7.73
CA TRP A 352 -13.06 25.30 -6.91
C TRP A 352 -11.77 25.39 -7.72
N GLN A 353 -11.78 25.07 -9.02
CA GLN A 353 -10.63 25.33 -9.90
C GLN A 353 -10.37 26.84 -10.00
N ASP A 354 -11.41 27.64 -10.18
CA ASP A 354 -11.29 29.12 -10.24
C ASP A 354 -10.84 29.73 -8.92
N ARG A 355 -11.34 29.20 -7.80
CA ARG A 355 -10.93 29.67 -6.47
C ARG A 355 -9.49 29.28 -6.16
N ALA A 356 -9.07 28.07 -6.51
CA ALA A 356 -7.71 27.59 -6.32
C ALA A 356 -6.70 28.38 -7.17
N ARG A 357 -7.04 28.71 -8.43
CA ARG A 357 -6.22 29.59 -9.28
C ARG A 357 -5.93 30.95 -8.64
N ARG A 358 -6.89 31.50 -7.89
CA ARG A 358 -6.79 32.81 -7.22
C ARG A 358 -6.01 32.79 -5.90
N ARG A 359 -5.95 31.65 -5.20
CA ARG A 359 -5.29 31.54 -3.89
C ARG A 359 -3.86 31.01 -4.02
N ARG A 360 -2.87 31.83 -3.67
CA ARG A 360 -1.46 31.41 -3.53
C ARG A 360 -1.22 31.03 -2.07
N GLU A 361 -1.37 29.76 -1.68
CA GLU A 361 -1.16 29.35 -0.28
C GLU A 361 -0.17 28.18 -0.09
N VAL A 362 0.49 28.23 1.07
CA VAL A 362 1.74 27.57 1.50
C VAL A 362 1.52 26.13 2.03
N VAL A 363 2.59 25.33 2.09
CA VAL A 363 2.64 23.87 2.25
C VAL A 363 2.98 23.42 3.69
N ALA A 364 2.47 22.25 4.10
CA ALA A 364 2.99 21.41 5.17
C ALA A 364 3.11 19.95 4.65
N ASN A 365 4.19 19.22 4.98
CA ASN A 365 4.51 17.80 4.64
C ASN A 365 4.82 17.44 3.16
N MET A 366 5.63 16.39 2.92
CA MET A 366 6.14 15.95 1.59
C MET A 366 5.05 15.60 0.58
N ALA A 367 4.19 14.62 0.89
CA ALA A 367 3.16 14.19 -0.05
C ALA A 367 2.19 15.34 -0.41
N LEU A 368 1.89 16.18 0.57
CA LEU A 368 1.09 17.39 0.37
C LEU A 368 1.84 18.45 -0.44
N MET A 369 3.18 18.52 -0.34
CA MET A 369 4.01 19.40 -1.16
C MET A 369 3.98 18.98 -2.62
N GLU A 370 4.27 17.71 -2.92
CA GLU A 370 4.27 17.20 -4.27
C GLU A 370 2.88 17.33 -4.91
N ALA A 371 1.83 16.95 -4.17
CA ALA A 371 0.46 17.10 -4.63
C ALA A 371 0.09 18.56 -4.91
N LYS A 372 0.43 19.48 -4.00
CA LYS A 372 0.14 20.92 -4.17
C LYS A 372 0.90 21.50 -5.34
N VAL A 373 2.20 21.18 -5.49
CA VAL A 373 3.02 21.65 -6.62
C VAL A 373 2.43 21.14 -7.92
N ALA A 374 2.16 19.84 -8.03
CA ALA A 374 1.58 19.25 -9.22
C ALA A 374 0.24 19.90 -9.59
N LEU A 375 -0.71 19.94 -8.65
CA LEU A 375 -2.03 20.52 -8.88
C LEU A 375 -1.96 22.02 -9.20
N ALA A 376 -1.07 22.77 -8.56
CA ALA A 376 -0.88 24.18 -8.86
C ALA A 376 -0.39 24.40 -10.29
N VAL A 377 0.55 23.59 -10.78
CA VAL A 377 1.02 23.68 -12.18
C VAL A 377 -0.10 23.28 -13.15
N VAL A 378 -0.88 22.23 -12.85
CA VAL A 378 -2.04 21.83 -13.67
C VAL A 378 -3.06 22.97 -13.76
N LEU A 379 -3.53 23.49 -12.62
CA LEU A 379 -4.57 24.51 -12.54
C LEU A 379 -4.18 25.84 -13.18
N ARG A 380 -2.88 26.17 -13.26
CA ARG A 380 -2.39 27.38 -13.93
C ARG A 380 -2.38 27.28 -15.45
N ARG A 381 -2.45 26.06 -16.01
CA ARG A 381 -2.29 25.82 -17.44
C ARG A 381 -3.55 25.26 -18.09
N PHE A 382 -4.40 24.58 -17.33
CA PHE A 382 -5.58 23.90 -17.84
C PHE A 382 -6.79 24.14 -16.95
N GLU A 383 -7.96 24.19 -17.58
CA GLU A 383 -9.23 23.83 -16.96
C GLU A 383 -9.60 22.40 -17.35
N PHE A 384 -10.37 21.71 -16.52
CA PHE A 384 -10.72 20.32 -16.80
C PHE A 384 -12.07 19.91 -16.24
N ARG A 385 -12.66 18.88 -16.84
CA ARG A 385 -13.98 18.33 -16.49
C ARG A 385 -13.98 16.82 -16.60
N LEU A 386 -14.92 16.17 -15.93
CA LEU A 386 -15.09 14.72 -16.07
C LEU A 386 -15.42 14.37 -17.53
N SER A 387 -14.82 13.28 -18.01
CA SER A 387 -15.23 12.70 -19.29
C SER A 387 -16.67 12.16 -19.18
N PRO A 388 -17.48 12.21 -20.25
CA PRO A 388 -18.74 11.47 -20.31
C PRO A 388 -18.57 9.96 -20.08
N ALA A 389 -17.37 9.41 -20.30
CA ALA A 389 -17.03 8.02 -20.01
C ALA A 389 -16.70 7.75 -18.53
N TYR A 390 -16.62 8.78 -17.68
CA TYR A 390 -16.29 8.63 -16.27
C TYR A 390 -17.40 7.88 -15.52
N VAL A 391 -17.02 6.78 -14.86
CA VAL A 391 -17.92 6.01 -14.00
C VAL A 391 -17.47 6.15 -12.55
N HIS A 392 -18.27 6.81 -11.72
CA HIS A 392 -17.95 7.01 -10.31
C HIS A 392 -18.09 5.71 -9.52
N ALA A 393 -16.98 4.98 -9.37
CA ALA A 393 -16.94 3.68 -8.70
C ALA A 393 -15.65 3.53 -7.87
N PRO A 394 -15.50 4.25 -6.75
CA PRO A 394 -14.37 4.03 -5.85
C PRO A 394 -14.38 2.60 -5.30
N ARG A 395 -13.21 1.98 -5.21
CA ARG A 395 -13.05 0.63 -4.65
C ARG A 395 -11.82 0.60 -3.75
N VAL A 396 -11.93 -0.15 -2.64
CA VAL A 396 -10.80 -0.42 -1.75
C VAL A 396 -10.42 -1.88 -1.89
N LEU A 397 -9.18 -2.13 -2.31
CA LEU A 397 -8.56 -3.46 -2.28
C LEU A 397 -7.49 -3.49 -1.19
N MET A 398 -6.48 -2.63 -1.35
CA MET A 398 -5.48 -2.27 -0.35
C MET A 398 -5.50 -0.76 -0.08
N ILE A 399 -5.71 0.01 -1.15
CA ILE A 399 -5.85 1.47 -1.18
C ILE A 399 -7.12 1.82 -1.97
N LEU A 400 -7.56 3.08 -1.86
CA LEU A 400 -8.72 3.62 -2.56
C LEU A 400 -8.36 3.99 -4.00
N SER A 401 -8.92 3.29 -4.99
CA SER A 401 -8.69 3.55 -6.41
C SER A 401 -10.00 3.57 -7.21
N PRO A 402 -10.03 4.22 -8.39
CA PRO A 402 -11.19 4.17 -9.27
C PRO A 402 -11.28 2.81 -9.96
N GLN A 403 -12.42 2.11 -9.83
CA GLN A 403 -12.60 0.76 -10.37
C GLN A 403 -12.53 0.69 -11.91
N PHE A 404 -12.94 1.76 -12.59
CA PHE A 404 -13.02 1.83 -14.06
C PHE A 404 -12.12 2.93 -14.63
N GLY A 405 -11.07 3.32 -13.90
CA GLY A 405 -10.23 4.45 -14.27
C GLY A 405 -10.86 5.80 -13.95
N ALA A 406 -10.11 6.88 -14.21
CA ALA A 406 -10.56 8.24 -13.99
C ALA A 406 -10.32 9.12 -15.24
N PRO A 407 -11.08 8.91 -16.34
CA PRO A 407 -10.94 9.74 -17.53
C PRO A 407 -11.41 11.18 -17.26
N VAL A 408 -10.51 12.14 -17.52
CA VAL A 408 -10.73 13.57 -17.37
C VAL A 408 -10.32 14.28 -18.66
N ILE A 409 -11.13 15.24 -19.08
CA ILE A 409 -10.89 16.05 -20.28
C ILE A 409 -10.24 17.36 -19.85
N PHE A 410 -9.07 17.64 -20.39
CA PHE A 410 -8.30 18.85 -20.13
C PHE A 410 -8.36 19.79 -21.33
N ARG A 411 -8.54 21.08 -21.04
CA ARG A 411 -8.52 22.17 -22.01
C ARG A 411 -7.48 23.21 -21.62
N PRO A 412 -6.50 23.54 -22.49
CA PRO A 412 -5.52 24.58 -22.20
C PRO A 412 -6.20 25.93 -21.95
N LEU A 413 -5.72 26.67 -20.95
CA LEU A 413 -6.16 28.04 -20.73
C LEU A 413 -5.61 28.93 -21.84
N THR A 414 -6.49 29.72 -22.46
CA THR A 414 -6.08 30.79 -23.38
C THR A 414 -5.35 31.89 -22.60
N SER A 415 -4.26 32.42 -23.18
CA SER A 415 -3.29 33.36 -22.59
C SER A 415 -3.83 34.63 -21.91
N ALA A 416 -5.14 34.88 -21.91
CA ALA A 416 -5.77 36.05 -21.31
C ALA A 416 -6.06 35.93 -19.79
N ALA A 417 -5.82 34.77 -19.18
CA ALA A 417 -6.19 34.47 -17.79
C ALA A 417 -5.00 34.07 -16.86
N ALA A 418 -3.76 34.38 -17.25
CA ALA A 418 -2.54 34.00 -16.52
C ALA A 418 -2.06 35.07 -15.53
#